data_AF-A0A2F0A327-F1
#
_entry.id   AF-A0A2F0A327-F1
#
_cell.length_a   1.000
_cell.length_b   1.000
_cell.length_c   1.000
_cell.angle_alpha   90.00
_cell.angle_beta   90.00
_cell.angle_gamma   90.00
#
_symmetry.space_group_name_H-M   'P 1'
#
loop_
_entity.id
_entity.type
_entity.pdbx_description
1 polymer ?
#
loop_
_entity_poly.entity_id
_entity_poly.type
_entity_poly.pdbx_seq_one_letter_code
_entity_poly.pdbx_strand_id
1 'polypeptide(L)'
;MKIKIPLILAALAIIVSVIFGVQNRGELKQNRLERIGLNNDINKTLGEITDNDFPALYASYDALYVQETRLEDSKAKTAGHNVNIERLDNEISGLNTQKAPIDKEIAKAENAVKEISKKFPGTTLQTIAPTIKKLESDLESARQDLATKKAELDVVSKKVAANEVRIEKAEKVQADRLSSIERNSSEGVITAVNEDWGFVLVNIGKDQGVQGDSELIVKRDGIRIGNLNVVSIQPGITVADINQKGLSGSVEPGDRVIFQNLGE
;
A
#
# COMPACT_ATOMS: atom_id res chain seq x y z
N MET A 1 104.95 96.90 94.87
CA MET A 1 103.77 96.88 93.97
C MET A 1 102.96 95.61 94.26
N LYS A 2 101.95 95.66 95.14
CA LYS A 2 101.13 94.50 95.54
C LYS A 2 100.05 94.28 94.48
N ILE A 3 100.20 93.26 93.65
CA ILE A 3 99.20 92.90 92.62
C ILE A 3 98.05 92.12 93.27
N LYS A 4 96.83 92.46 92.86
CA LYS A 4 95.54 92.13 93.45
C LYS A 4 95.09 90.69 93.10
N ILE A 5 95.51 89.69 93.88
CA ILE A 5 95.12 88.26 93.73
C ILE A 5 93.60 88.02 93.63
N PRO A 6 92.71 88.62 94.46
CA PRO A 6 91.26 88.38 94.34
C PRO A 6 90.67 88.88 93.02
N LEU A 7 91.29 89.89 92.39
CA LEU A 7 90.84 90.47 91.13
C LEU A 7 91.18 89.56 89.93
N ILE A 8 92.28 88.81 90.02
CA ILE A 8 92.68 87.80 89.01
C ILE A 8 91.76 86.57 89.07
N LEU A 9 91.39 86.11 90.28
CA LEU A 9 90.44 85.01 90.46
C LEU A 9 89.03 85.37 89.96
N ALA A 10 88.57 86.59 90.23
CA ALA A 10 87.30 87.08 89.69
C ALA A 10 87.32 87.15 88.15
N ALA A 11 88.44 87.60 87.55
CA ALA A 11 88.59 87.62 86.09
C ALA A 11 88.57 86.21 85.48
N LEU A 12 89.22 85.23 86.12
CA LEU A 12 89.17 83.83 85.69
C LEU A 12 87.76 83.23 85.80
N ALA A 13 87.04 83.51 86.88
CA ALA A 13 85.65 83.05 87.05
C ALA A 13 84.71 83.63 85.99
N ILE A 14 84.91 84.89 85.59
CA ILE A 14 84.16 85.52 84.49
C ILE A 14 84.50 84.86 83.13
N ILE A 15 85.76 84.52 82.88
CA ILE A 15 86.15 83.83 81.64
C ILE A 15 85.50 82.43 81.57
N VAL A 16 85.53 81.67 82.67
CA VAL A 16 84.88 80.34 82.75
C VAL A 16 83.37 80.45 82.56
N SER A 17 82.71 81.45 83.16
CA SER A 17 81.27 81.64 82.98
C SER A 17 80.90 82.07 81.56
N VAL A 18 81.75 82.85 80.89
CA VAL A 18 81.60 83.20 79.47
C VAL A 18 81.76 81.95 78.59
N ILE A 19 82.75 81.10 78.85
CA ILE A 19 82.95 79.83 78.11
C ILE A 19 81.74 78.91 78.28
N PHE A 20 81.29 78.69 79.53
CA PHE A 20 80.09 77.91 79.81
C PHE A 20 78.84 78.52 79.17
N GLY A 21 78.71 79.85 79.18
CA GLY A 21 77.61 80.56 78.54
C GLY A 21 77.60 80.36 77.02
N VAL A 22 78.77 80.40 76.38
CA VAL A 22 78.92 80.14 74.94
C VAL A 22 78.65 78.68 74.60
N GLN A 23 79.15 77.73 75.40
CA GLN A 23 78.94 76.30 75.22
C GLN A 23 77.45 75.92 75.38
N ASN A 24 76.82 76.34 76.48
CA ASN A 24 75.39 76.11 76.71
C ASN A 24 74.54 76.77 75.62
N ARG A 25 74.92 77.96 75.14
CA ARG A 25 74.23 78.60 74.01
C ARG A 25 74.37 77.79 72.72
N GLY A 26 75.53 77.18 72.48
CA GLY A 26 75.79 76.28 71.36
C GLY A 26 74.91 75.02 71.42
N GLU A 27 74.91 74.33 72.55
CA GLU A 27 74.10 73.13 72.79
C GLU A 27 72.59 73.42 72.72
N LEU A 28 72.13 74.52 73.32
CA LEU A 28 70.73 74.95 73.21
C LEU A 28 70.33 75.27 71.77
N LYS A 29 71.24 75.84 70.97
CA LYS A 29 70.98 76.11 69.55
C LYS A 29 70.90 74.81 68.76
N GLN A 30 71.81 73.86 68.99
CA GLN A 30 71.77 72.54 68.34
C GLN A 30 70.49 71.78 68.69
N ASN A 31 70.15 71.67 69.98
CA ASN A 31 68.93 71.02 70.44
C ASN A 31 67.65 71.65 69.86
N ARG A 32 67.63 72.98 69.68
CA ARG A 32 66.52 73.66 69.02
C ARG A 32 66.46 73.34 67.53
N LEU A 33 67.59 73.32 66.83
CA LEU A 33 67.66 72.97 65.41
C LEU A 33 67.25 71.51 65.18
N GLU A 34 67.69 70.60 66.04
CA GLU A 34 67.30 69.19 66.01
C GLU A 34 65.79 69.01 66.26
N ARG A 35 65.23 69.69 67.27
CA ARG A 35 63.77 69.70 67.49
C ARG A 35 62.99 70.23 66.30
N ILE A 36 63.47 71.30 65.65
CA ILE A 36 62.86 71.83 64.42
C ILE A 36 62.93 70.79 63.31
N GLY A 37 64.08 70.13 63.12
CA GLY A 37 64.26 69.04 62.17
C GLY A 37 63.27 67.89 62.42
N LEU A 38 63.22 67.37 63.65
CA LEU A 38 62.30 66.30 64.04
C LEU A 38 60.83 66.70 63.82
N ASN A 39 60.46 67.94 64.14
CA ASN A 39 59.10 68.43 63.94
C ASN A 39 58.73 68.54 62.44
N ASN A 40 59.70 68.91 61.59
CA ASN A 40 59.51 68.90 60.15
C ASN A 40 59.36 67.48 59.60
N ASP A 41 60.15 66.52 60.11
CA ASP A 41 60.05 65.11 59.74
C ASP A 41 58.68 64.53 60.17
N ILE A 42 58.23 64.81 61.39
CA ILE A 42 56.90 64.42 61.88
C ILE A 42 55.80 64.97 60.97
N ASN A 43 55.87 66.25 60.61
CA ASN A 43 54.89 66.87 59.71
C ASN A 43 54.93 66.26 58.30
N LYS A 44 56.12 65.92 57.81
CA LYS A 44 56.28 65.24 56.53
C LYS A 44 55.64 63.86 56.55
N THR A 45 55.92 63.05 57.58
CA THR A 45 55.32 61.71 57.74
C THR A 45 53.81 61.80 57.95
N LEU A 46 53.31 62.77 58.71
CA LEU A 46 51.87 63.03 58.83
C LEU A 46 51.23 63.39 57.49
N GLY A 47 51.91 64.21 56.68
CA GLY A 47 51.52 64.53 55.31
C GLY A 47 51.47 63.28 54.44
N GLU A 48 52.52 62.45 54.44
CA GLU A 48 52.59 61.20 53.67
C GLU A 48 51.45 60.22 54.04
N ILE A 49 51.17 60.04 55.34
CA ILE A 49 50.06 59.21 55.82
C ILE A 49 48.71 59.78 55.35
N THR A 50 48.55 61.10 55.41
CA THR A 50 47.29 61.76 55.06
C THR A 50 47.03 61.74 53.56
N ASP A 51 48.06 62.03 52.76
CA ASP A 51 47.94 62.21 51.32
C ASP A 51 47.98 60.88 50.55
N ASN A 52 48.66 59.85 51.08
CA ASN A 52 48.84 58.57 50.36
C ASN A 52 48.15 57.40 51.07
N ASP A 53 48.42 57.19 52.36
CA ASP A 53 48.00 55.95 53.03
C ASP A 53 46.49 55.92 53.28
N PHE A 54 45.87 57.02 53.72
CA PHE A 54 44.41 57.05 53.88
C PHE A 54 43.66 56.88 52.54
N PRO A 55 43.98 57.62 51.46
CA PRO A 55 43.33 57.39 50.16
C PRO A 55 43.55 55.98 49.62
N ALA A 56 44.76 55.43 49.78
CA ALA A 56 45.05 54.05 49.35
C ALA A 56 44.22 53.03 50.14
N LEU A 57 44.05 53.22 51.45
CA LEU A 57 43.23 52.37 52.29
C LEU A 57 41.74 52.41 51.89
N TYR A 58 41.20 53.61 51.66
CA TYR A 58 39.82 53.76 51.19
C TYR A 58 39.60 53.14 49.80
N ALA A 59 40.52 53.37 48.87
CA ALA A 59 40.46 52.76 47.54
C ALA A 59 40.53 51.23 47.60
N SER A 60 41.36 50.68 48.50
CA SER A 60 41.43 49.24 48.73
C SER A 60 40.13 48.68 49.31
N TYR A 61 39.50 49.40 50.25
CA TYR A 61 38.23 48.99 50.82
C TYR A 61 37.10 48.98 49.77
N ASP A 62 36.99 50.04 48.97
CA ASP A 62 36.01 50.13 47.89
C ASP A 62 36.21 49.02 46.85
N ALA A 63 37.47 48.75 46.48
CA ALA A 63 37.80 47.65 45.56
C ALA A 63 37.38 46.28 46.13
N LEU A 64 37.61 46.03 47.43
CA LEU A 64 37.20 44.80 48.10
C LEU A 64 35.68 44.66 48.13
N TYR A 65 34.96 45.75 48.43
CA TYR A 65 33.50 45.76 48.44
C TYR A 65 32.91 45.45 47.04
N VAL A 66 33.47 46.05 45.99
CA VAL A 66 33.09 45.74 44.59
C VAL A 66 33.42 44.30 44.22
N GLN A 67 34.50 43.73 44.76
CA GLN A 67 34.86 42.34 44.53
C GLN A 67 33.88 41.37 45.21
N GLU A 68 33.46 41.65 46.44
CA GLU A 68 32.52 40.82 47.19
C GLU A 68 31.13 40.81 46.51
N THR A 69 30.63 41.97 46.08
CA THR A 69 29.37 42.07 45.33
C THR A 69 29.41 41.29 44.02
N ARG A 70 30.52 41.37 43.26
CA ARG A 70 30.71 40.56 42.04
C ARG A 70 30.75 39.06 42.33
N LEU A 71 31.33 38.66 43.47
CA LEU A 71 31.38 37.26 43.88
C LEU A 71 29.98 36.74 44.22
N GLU A 72 29.16 37.51 44.93
CA GLU A 72 27.76 37.18 45.19
C GLU A 72 26.94 37.06 43.91
N ASP A 73 27.05 38.03 43.00
CA ASP A 73 26.39 37.98 41.68
C ASP A 73 26.81 36.74 40.87
N SER A 74 28.10 36.40 40.89
CA SER A 74 28.61 35.21 40.23
C SER A 74 28.05 33.93 40.85
N LYS A 75 28.01 33.85 42.18
CA LYS A 75 27.41 32.71 42.91
C LYS A 75 25.93 32.56 42.56
N ALA A 76 25.18 33.66 42.52
CA ALA A 76 23.76 33.65 42.16
C ALA A 76 23.55 33.17 40.71
N LYS A 77 24.38 33.62 39.76
CA LYS A 77 24.35 33.14 38.35
C LYS A 77 24.67 31.66 38.25
N THR A 78 25.70 31.18 38.95
CA THR A 78 26.06 29.75 38.97
C THR A 78 24.93 28.90 39.55
N ALA A 79 24.30 29.34 40.65
CA ALA A 79 23.13 28.65 41.21
C ALA A 79 21.98 28.59 40.21
N GLY A 80 21.68 29.70 39.50
CA GLY A 80 20.67 29.72 38.45
C GLY A 80 20.98 28.80 37.28
N HIS A 81 22.24 28.72 36.85
CA HIS A 81 22.66 27.78 35.81
C HIS A 81 22.52 26.32 36.25
N ASN A 82 22.87 25.98 37.49
CA ASN A 82 22.70 24.63 38.01
C ASN A 82 21.23 24.19 38.04
N VAL A 83 20.31 25.06 38.47
CA VAL A 83 18.87 24.78 38.40
C VAL A 83 18.41 24.55 36.96
N ASN A 84 18.92 25.32 36.00
CA ASN A 84 18.59 25.12 34.59
C ASN A 84 19.15 23.81 34.04
N ILE A 85 20.36 23.40 34.45
CA ILE A 85 20.96 22.12 34.08
C ILE A 85 20.09 20.97 34.60
N GLU A 86 19.73 20.97 35.89
CA GLU A 86 18.86 19.94 36.47
C GLU A 86 17.50 19.88 35.76
N ARG A 87 16.91 21.03 35.42
CA ARG A 87 15.66 21.08 34.65
C ARG A 87 15.83 20.44 33.27
N LEU A 88 16.89 20.76 32.54
CA LEU A 88 17.17 20.20 31.22
C LEU A 88 17.47 18.69 31.30
N ASP A 89 18.20 18.23 32.32
CA ASP A 89 18.45 16.80 32.53
C ASP A 89 17.16 16.02 32.77
N ASN A 90 16.25 16.59 33.57
CA ASN A 90 14.93 16.02 33.78
C ASN A 90 14.09 16.00 32.49
N GLU A 91 14.16 17.05 31.66
CA GLU A 91 13.49 17.12 30.37
C GLU A 91 14.04 16.08 29.38
N ILE A 92 15.37 15.94 29.28
CA ILE A 92 16.05 14.92 28.47
C ILE A 92 15.65 13.51 28.93
N SER A 93 15.64 13.26 30.24
CA SER A 93 15.20 11.97 30.80
C SER A 93 13.74 11.69 30.44
N GLY A 94 12.85 12.67 30.62
CA GLY A 94 11.44 12.57 30.24
C GLY A 94 11.26 12.25 28.76
N LEU A 95 11.95 12.97 27.88
CA LEU A 95 11.91 12.72 26.44
C LEU A 95 12.43 11.33 26.07
N ASN A 96 13.51 10.86 26.72
CA ASN A 96 14.02 9.50 26.51
C ASN A 96 13.01 8.43 26.95
N THR A 97 12.31 8.64 28.07
CA THR A 97 11.25 7.71 28.50
C THR A 97 10.06 7.67 27.52
N GLN A 98 9.72 8.80 26.89
CA GLN A 98 8.67 8.86 25.87
C GLN A 98 9.11 8.30 24.51
N LYS A 99 10.39 8.43 24.16
CA LYS A 99 10.94 7.91 22.91
C LYS A 99 11.01 6.38 22.89
N ALA A 100 11.37 5.76 24.02
CA ALA A 100 11.51 4.31 24.11
C ALA A 100 10.28 3.47 23.67
N PRO A 101 9.02 3.80 24.05
CA PRO A 101 7.85 3.10 23.54
C PRO A 101 7.60 3.38 22.05
N ILE A 102 7.84 4.61 21.57
CA ILE A 102 7.68 4.97 20.15
C ILE A 102 8.64 4.15 19.29
N ASP A 103 9.92 4.03 19.69
CA ASP A 103 10.91 3.22 18.98
C ASP A 103 10.48 1.74 18.91
N LYS A 104 9.85 1.21 19.97
CA LYS A 104 9.27 -0.14 19.97
C LYS A 104 8.10 -0.27 19.00
N GLU A 105 7.24 0.74 18.89
CA GLU A 105 6.12 0.73 17.95
C GLU A 105 6.59 0.84 16.50
N ILE A 106 7.58 1.68 16.22
CA ILE A 106 8.21 1.78 14.90
C ILE A 106 8.81 0.42 14.51
N ALA A 107 9.58 -0.22 15.40
CA ALA A 107 10.16 -1.54 15.11
C ALA A 107 9.09 -2.61 14.85
N LYS A 108 7.95 -2.57 15.54
CA LYS A 108 6.81 -3.46 15.25
C LYS A 108 6.20 -3.18 13.88
N ALA A 109 5.98 -1.91 13.55
CA ALA A 109 5.42 -1.50 12.27
C ALA A 109 6.36 -1.86 11.09
N GLU A 110 7.66 -1.66 11.25
CA GLU A 110 8.68 -2.06 10.27
C GLU A 110 8.68 -3.58 10.04
N ASN A 111 8.61 -4.37 11.11
CA ASN A 111 8.50 -5.83 10.99
C ASN A 111 7.21 -6.25 10.28
N ALA A 112 6.07 -5.63 10.60
CA ALA A 112 4.81 -5.91 9.91
C ALA A 112 4.89 -5.57 8.41
N VAL A 113 5.46 -4.41 8.06
CA VAL A 113 5.70 -4.04 6.67
C VAL A 113 6.65 -5.00 5.97
N LYS A 114 7.70 -5.48 6.66
CA LYS A 114 8.63 -6.48 6.11
C LYS A 114 7.95 -7.82 5.82
N GLU A 115 7.01 -8.25 6.66
CA GLU A 115 6.21 -9.45 6.39
C GLU A 115 5.26 -9.23 5.19
N ILE A 116 4.65 -8.05 5.09
CA ILE A 116 3.79 -7.69 3.96
C ILE A 116 4.61 -7.59 2.67
N SER A 117 5.82 -7.02 2.73
CA SER A 117 6.69 -6.83 1.56
C SER A 117 7.17 -8.15 0.94
N LYS A 118 7.18 -9.26 1.71
CA LYS A 118 7.44 -10.61 1.17
C LYS A 118 6.36 -11.05 0.18
N LYS A 119 5.10 -10.67 0.42
CA LYS A 119 3.96 -10.99 -0.45
C LYS A 119 3.73 -9.92 -1.51
N PHE A 120 4.05 -8.67 -1.19
CA PHE A 120 3.86 -7.50 -2.03
C PHE A 120 5.18 -6.73 -2.14
N PRO A 121 6.06 -7.09 -3.09
CA PRO A 121 7.35 -6.42 -3.23
C PRO A 121 7.17 -4.92 -3.55
N GLY A 122 7.99 -4.08 -2.91
CA GLY A 122 7.91 -2.61 -3.05
C GLY A 122 7.03 -1.90 -2.01
N THR A 123 6.41 -2.63 -1.09
CA THR A 123 5.66 -2.05 0.03
C THR A 123 6.57 -1.57 1.15
N THR A 124 6.35 -0.33 1.59
CA THR A 124 7.06 0.35 2.70
C THR A 124 6.03 0.94 3.67
N LEU A 125 6.48 1.44 4.83
CA LEU A 125 5.59 2.12 5.79
C LEU A 125 4.81 3.29 5.19
N GLN A 126 5.39 3.98 4.20
CA GLN A 126 4.76 5.13 3.55
C GLN A 126 3.79 4.69 2.44
N THR A 127 4.09 3.57 1.78
CA THR A 127 3.32 3.09 0.63
C THR A 127 2.27 2.03 0.98
N ILE A 128 2.25 1.52 2.22
CA ILE A 128 1.32 0.49 2.69
C ILE A 128 -0.15 0.89 2.49
N ALA A 129 -0.53 2.10 2.92
CA ALA A 129 -1.91 2.59 2.84
C ALA A 129 -2.40 2.75 1.39
N PRO A 130 -1.67 3.42 0.47
CA PRO A 130 -2.10 3.49 -0.92
C PRO A 130 -2.08 2.13 -1.61
N THR A 131 -1.15 1.22 -1.27
CA THR A 131 -1.14 -0.15 -1.81
C THR A 131 -2.39 -0.93 -1.37
N ILE A 132 -2.79 -0.85 -0.11
CA ILE A 132 -4.03 -1.49 0.39
C ILE A 132 -5.24 -0.96 -0.38
N LYS A 133 -5.36 0.36 -0.52
CA LYS A 133 -6.47 0.98 -1.24
C LYS A 133 -6.53 0.55 -2.71
N LYS A 134 -5.37 0.39 -3.35
CA LYS A 134 -5.30 -0.14 -4.72
C LYS A 134 -5.76 -1.60 -4.78
N LEU A 135 -5.28 -2.45 -3.87
CA LEU A 135 -5.68 -3.86 -3.79
C LEU A 135 -7.19 -4.02 -3.53
N GLU A 136 -7.79 -3.16 -2.72
CA GLU A 136 -9.24 -3.13 -2.50
C GLU A 136 -10.00 -2.80 -3.79
N SER A 137 -9.53 -1.80 -4.54
CA SER A 137 -10.10 -1.45 -5.85
C SER A 137 -9.95 -2.57 -6.87
N ASP A 138 -8.77 -3.18 -6.95
CA ASP A 138 -8.49 -4.30 -7.86
C ASP A 138 -9.35 -5.51 -7.52
N LEU A 139 -9.57 -5.78 -6.23
CA LEU A 139 -10.43 -6.86 -5.75
C LEU A 139 -11.91 -6.63 -6.09
N GLU A 140 -12.39 -5.39 -6.00
CA GLU A 140 -13.75 -5.06 -6.40
C GLU A 140 -13.95 -5.20 -7.91
N SER A 141 -12.99 -4.73 -8.72
CA SER A 141 -13.02 -4.94 -10.18
C SER A 141 -13.03 -6.42 -10.53
N ALA A 142 -12.15 -7.23 -9.92
CA ALA A 142 -12.08 -8.66 -10.16
C ALA A 142 -13.39 -9.38 -9.76
N ARG A 143 -14.08 -8.91 -8.72
CA ARG A 143 -15.40 -9.45 -8.32
C ARG A 143 -16.47 -9.14 -9.36
N GLN A 144 -16.50 -7.92 -9.90
CA GLN A 144 -17.44 -7.54 -10.95
C GLN A 144 -17.19 -8.32 -12.25
N ASP A 145 -15.92 -8.49 -12.62
CA ASP A 145 -15.53 -9.28 -13.78
C ASP A 145 -15.94 -10.74 -13.62
N LEU A 146 -15.71 -11.33 -12.45
CA LEU A 146 -16.12 -12.70 -12.15
C LEU A 146 -17.65 -12.86 -12.22
N ALA A 147 -18.41 -11.91 -11.67
CA ALA A 147 -19.87 -11.92 -11.75
C ALA A 147 -20.35 -11.87 -13.21
N THR A 148 -19.77 -10.98 -14.01
CA THR A 148 -20.06 -10.86 -15.44
C THR A 148 -19.74 -12.14 -16.19
N LYS A 149 -18.55 -12.72 -15.95
CA LYS A 149 -18.13 -13.98 -16.58
C LYS A 149 -19.01 -15.16 -16.18
N LYS A 150 -19.50 -15.21 -14.94
CA LYS A 150 -20.49 -16.23 -14.52
C LYS A 150 -21.82 -16.05 -15.25
N ALA A 151 -22.29 -14.83 -15.42
CA ALA A 151 -23.52 -14.56 -16.16
C ALA A 151 -23.37 -14.92 -17.65
N GLU A 152 -22.24 -14.58 -18.28
CA GLU A 152 -21.93 -14.99 -19.65
C GLU A 152 -21.89 -16.52 -19.78
N LEU A 153 -21.25 -17.21 -18.83
CA LEU A 153 -21.18 -18.67 -18.81
C LEU A 153 -22.57 -19.32 -18.71
N ASP A 154 -23.45 -18.79 -17.87
CA ASP A 154 -24.84 -19.26 -17.76
C ASP A 154 -25.61 -19.09 -19.08
N VAL A 155 -25.47 -17.94 -19.74
CA VAL A 155 -26.08 -17.69 -21.06
C VAL A 155 -25.52 -18.64 -22.11
N VAL A 156 -24.21 -18.83 -22.15
CA VAL A 156 -23.56 -19.76 -23.11
C VAL A 156 -23.99 -21.19 -22.82
N SER A 157 -24.02 -21.62 -21.56
CA SER A 157 -24.49 -22.95 -21.16
C SER A 157 -25.93 -23.21 -21.62
N LYS A 158 -26.82 -22.23 -21.46
CA LYS A 158 -28.21 -22.31 -21.96
C LYS A 158 -28.27 -22.40 -23.47
N LYS A 159 -27.43 -21.65 -24.19
CA LYS A 159 -27.34 -21.72 -25.67
C LYS A 159 -26.82 -23.06 -26.15
N VAL A 160 -25.81 -23.63 -25.48
CA VAL A 160 -25.27 -24.96 -25.79
C VAL A 160 -26.36 -26.01 -25.62
N ALA A 161 -27.03 -26.05 -24.46
CA ALA A 161 -28.13 -26.99 -24.22
C ALA A 161 -29.27 -26.83 -25.25
N ALA A 162 -29.65 -25.60 -25.59
CA ALA A 162 -30.67 -25.35 -26.62
C ALA A 162 -30.22 -25.82 -28.02
N ASN A 163 -28.94 -25.65 -28.36
CA ASN A 163 -28.39 -26.12 -29.63
C ASN A 163 -28.29 -27.64 -29.69
N GLU A 164 -27.90 -28.31 -28.59
CA GLU A 164 -27.90 -29.78 -28.49
C GLU A 164 -29.30 -30.35 -28.77
N VAL A 165 -30.35 -29.78 -28.16
CA VAL A 165 -31.75 -30.17 -28.43
C VAL A 165 -32.14 -29.95 -29.89
N ARG A 166 -31.68 -28.84 -30.50
CA ARG A 166 -31.95 -28.56 -31.92
C ARG A 166 -31.24 -29.52 -32.86
N ILE A 167 -30.00 -29.90 -32.54
CA ILE A 167 -29.21 -30.89 -33.28
C ILE A 167 -29.90 -32.24 -33.20
N GLU A 168 -30.27 -32.71 -31.99
CA GLU A 168 -30.97 -33.99 -31.81
C GLU A 168 -32.29 -34.03 -32.61
N LYS A 169 -33.05 -32.93 -32.59
CA LYS A 169 -34.29 -32.83 -33.38
C LYS A 169 -34.01 -32.86 -34.88
N ALA A 170 -32.98 -32.15 -35.35
CA ALA A 170 -32.61 -32.13 -36.77
C ALA A 170 -32.13 -33.51 -37.25
N GLU A 171 -31.34 -34.21 -36.44
CA GLU A 171 -30.87 -35.57 -36.69
C GLU A 171 -32.05 -36.56 -36.78
N LYS A 172 -33.02 -36.49 -35.85
CA LYS A 172 -34.26 -37.30 -35.92
C LYS A 172 -35.03 -37.04 -37.21
N VAL A 173 -35.27 -35.77 -37.55
CA VAL A 173 -35.99 -35.42 -38.79
C VAL A 173 -35.24 -35.89 -40.04
N GLN A 174 -33.91 -35.87 -40.02
CA GLN A 174 -33.11 -36.37 -41.13
C GLN A 174 -33.18 -37.90 -41.24
N ALA A 175 -33.08 -38.62 -40.12
CA ALA A 175 -33.25 -40.07 -40.06
C ALA A 175 -34.66 -40.50 -40.53
N ASP A 176 -35.69 -39.82 -40.05
CA ASP A 176 -37.09 -40.07 -40.45
C ASP A 176 -37.25 -39.85 -41.96
N ARG A 177 -36.74 -38.73 -42.51
CA ARG A 177 -36.78 -38.47 -43.95
C ARG A 177 -36.03 -39.53 -44.77
N LEU A 178 -34.86 -39.96 -44.32
CA LEU A 178 -34.11 -40.99 -45.02
C LEU A 178 -34.90 -42.30 -45.04
N SER A 179 -35.50 -42.68 -43.91
CA SER A 179 -36.34 -43.88 -43.82
C SER A 179 -37.60 -43.80 -44.70
N SER A 180 -38.21 -42.62 -44.82
CA SER A 180 -39.36 -42.41 -45.72
C SER A 180 -38.96 -42.46 -47.19
N ILE A 181 -37.78 -41.93 -47.55
CA ILE A 181 -37.26 -42.03 -48.92
C ILE A 181 -36.94 -43.49 -49.27
N GLU A 182 -36.31 -44.24 -48.36
CA GLU A 182 -36.05 -45.67 -48.57
C GLU A 182 -37.34 -46.47 -48.77
N ARG A 183 -38.38 -46.19 -47.98
CA ARG A 183 -39.71 -46.79 -48.17
C ARG A 183 -40.33 -46.42 -49.52
N ASN A 184 -40.28 -45.14 -49.89
CA ASN A 184 -40.85 -44.66 -51.16
C ASN A 184 -40.05 -45.08 -52.40
N SER A 185 -38.79 -45.48 -52.26
CA SER A 185 -37.93 -45.99 -53.34
C SER A 185 -38.16 -47.49 -53.64
N SER A 186 -38.99 -48.18 -52.86
CA SER A 186 -39.26 -49.60 -53.08
C SER A 186 -40.16 -49.77 -54.30
N GLU A 187 -39.57 -50.22 -55.42
CA GLU A 187 -40.29 -50.59 -56.64
C GLU A 187 -40.54 -52.11 -56.64
N GLY A 188 -41.78 -52.52 -56.91
CA GLY A 188 -42.16 -53.88 -57.20
C GLY A 188 -42.24 -54.15 -58.70
N VAL A 189 -42.40 -55.42 -59.05
CA VAL A 189 -42.62 -55.95 -60.40
C VAL A 189 -43.79 -56.92 -60.34
N ILE A 190 -44.64 -56.86 -61.34
CA ILE A 190 -45.73 -57.81 -61.50
C ILE A 190 -45.15 -59.16 -61.91
N THR A 191 -45.34 -60.16 -61.08
CA THR A 191 -44.82 -61.52 -61.30
C THR A 191 -45.81 -62.40 -62.06
N ALA A 192 -47.11 -62.20 -61.83
CA ALA A 192 -48.17 -62.92 -62.49
C ALA A 192 -49.42 -62.03 -62.60
N VAL A 193 -50.16 -62.22 -63.69
CA VAL A 193 -51.43 -61.56 -63.96
C VAL A 193 -52.47 -62.63 -64.23
N ASN A 194 -53.63 -62.52 -63.60
CA ASN A 194 -54.81 -63.29 -63.96
C ASN A 194 -55.85 -62.34 -64.55
N GLU A 195 -55.89 -62.28 -65.89
CA GLU A 195 -56.76 -61.36 -66.63
C GLU A 195 -58.24 -61.73 -66.49
N ASP A 196 -58.58 -63.02 -66.36
CA ASP A 196 -59.97 -63.48 -66.25
C ASP A 196 -60.64 -62.98 -64.97
N TRP A 197 -59.88 -62.86 -63.88
CA TRP A 197 -60.38 -62.43 -62.57
C TRP A 197 -59.96 -61.00 -62.22
N GLY A 198 -59.05 -60.40 -63.00
CA GLY A 198 -58.63 -59.01 -62.86
C GLY A 198 -57.72 -58.74 -61.66
N PHE A 199 -56.92 -59.72 -61.21
CA PHE A 199 -55.96 -59.54 -60.12
C PHE A 199 -54.53 -59.87 -60.54
N VAL A 200 -53.57 -59.29 -59.83
CA VAL A 200 -52.13 -59.44 -60.08
C VAL A 200 -51.37 -59.78 -58.80
N LEU A 201 -50.25 -60.47 -58.97
CA LEU A 201 -49.27 -60.70 -57.91
C LEU A 201 -48.07 -59.81 -58.14
N VAL A 202 -47.76 -58.97 -57.16
CA VAL A 202 -46.61 -58.06 -57.18
C VAL A 202 -45.59 -58.54 -56.16
N ASN A 203 -44.31 -58.59 -56.50
CA ASN A 203 -43.21 -58.98 -55.59
C ASN A 203 -42.80 -57.86 -54.62
N ILE A 204 -43.78 -57.14 -54.10
CA ILE A 204 -43.62 -56.15 -53.05
C ILE A 204 -44.67 -56.46 -51.99
N GLY A 205 -44.29 -56.45 -50.72
CA GLY A 205 -45.11 -56.92 -49.61
C GLY A 205 -45.03 -56.00 -48.39
N LYS A 206 -45.50 -56.52 -47.25
CA LYS A 206 -45.61 -55.75 -46.00
C LYS A 206 -44.26 -55.22 -45.52
N ASP A 207 -43.19 -55.98 -45.71
CA ASP A 207 -41.81 -55.67 -45.36
C ASP A 207 -41.20 -54.56 -46.23
N GLN A 208 -41.68 -54.39 -47.46
CA GLN A 208 -41.32 -53.28 -48.35
C GLN A 208 -42.26 -52.07 -48.24
N GLY A 209 -43.16 -52.06 -47.25
CA GLY A 209 -43.98 -50.89 -46.91
C GLY A 209 -45.39 -50.87 -47.52
N VAL A 210 -45.86 -51.97 -48.14
CA VAL A 210 -47.25 -52.06 -48.62
C VAL A 210 -48.22 -52.12 -47.45
N GLN A 211 -49.21 -51.21 -47.43
CA GLN A 211 -50.28 -51.17 -46.43
C GLN A 211 -51.63 -51.51 -47.10
N GLY A 212 -52.61 -51.98 -46.31
CA GLY A 212 -53.88 -52.52 -46.83
C GLY A 212 -54.74 -51.51 -47.59
N ASP A 213 -54.51 -50.22 -47.37
CA ASP A 213 -55.14 -49.08 -48.02
C ASP A 213 -54.24 -48.41 -49.08
N SER A 214 -53.04 -48.95 -49.32
CA SER A 214 -52.12 -48.40 -50.33
C SER A 214 -52.66 -48.61 -51.74
N GLU A 215 -52.64 -47.55 -52.54
CA GLU A 215 -52.87 -47.64 -53.98
C GLU A 215 -51.52 -47.75 -54.70
N LEU A 216 -51.39 -48.74 -55.58
CA LEU A 216 -50.15 -48.98 -56.32
C LEU A 216 -50.31 -48.51 -57.78
N ILE A 217 -49.28 -47.90 -58.34
CA ILE A 217 -49.27 -47.44 -59.73
C ILE A 217 -48.43 -48.39 -60.57
N VAL A 218 -49.02 -48.89 -61.65
CA VAL A 218 -48.34 -49.71 -62.65
C VAL A 218 -47.71 -48.81 -63.72
N LYS A 219 -46.46 -49.09 -64.07
CA LYS A 219 -45.70 -48.40 -65.10
C LYS A 219 -44.98 -49.39 -66.01
N ARG A 220 -44.98 -49.10 -67.30
CA ARG A 220 -44.13 -49.74 -68.31
C ARG A 220 -43.31 -48.67 -69.00
N ASP A 221 -41.99 -48.86 -69.03
CA ASP A 221 -41.04 -47.91 -69.61
C ASP A 221 -41.17 -46.47 -69.10
N GLY A 222 -41.58 -46.32 -67.82
CA GLY A 222 -41.79 -45.02 -67.17
C GLY A 222 -43.16 -44.37 -67.42
N ILE A 223 -43.99 -44.94 -68.30
CA ILE A 223 -45.35 -44.47 -68.58
C ILE A 223 -46.34 -45.17 -67.64
N ARG A 224 -47.28 -44.43 -67.05
CA ARG A 224 -48.34 -44.98 -66.19
C ARG A 224 -49.36 -45.76 -67.02
N ILE A 225 -49.55 -47.03 -66.67
CA ILE A 225 -50.53 -47.93 -67.30
C ILE A 225 -51.87 -47.89 -66.56
N GLY A 226 -51.83 -47.88 -65.23
CA GLY A 226 -53.04 -47.96 -64.41
C GLY A 226 -52.72 -48.07 -62.93
N ASN A 227 -53.75 -48.36 -62.14
CA ASN A 227 -53.67 -48.44 -60.69
C ASN A 227 -54.10 -49.82 -60.20
N LEU A 228 -53.55 -50.26 -59.08
CA LEU A 228 -53.91 -51.49 -58.40
C LEU A 228 -54.42 -51.17 -57.00
N ASN A 229 -55.51 -51.83 -56.62
CA ASN A 229 -56.06 -51.77 -55.27
C ASN A 229 -55.59 -53.00 -54.49
N VAL A 230 -54.91 -52.79 -53.38
CA VAL A 230 -54.39 -53.89 -52.57
C VAL A 230 -55.52 -54.67 -51.92
N VAL A 231 -55.53 -55.99 -52.11
CA VAL A 231 -56.55 -56.90 -51.53
C VAL A 231 -55.99 -57.66 -50.35
N SER A 232 -54.77 -58.18 -50.49
CA SER A 232 -54.10 -58.95 -49.44
C SER A 232 -52.60 -58.80 -49.52
N ILE A 233 -51.96 -58.75 -48.37
CA ILE A 233 -50.53 -58.49 -48.25
C ILE A 233 -49.88 -59.62 -47.47
N GLN A 234 -48.80 -60.17 -48.03
CA GLN A 234 -47.90 -61.12 -47.38
C GLN A 234 -46.48 -60.52 -47.34
N PRO A 235 -45.55 -61.09 -46.56
CA PRO A 235 -44.14 -60.74 -46.67
C PRO A 235 -43.62 -61.01 -48.09
N GLY A 236 -43.07 -60.01 -48.77
CA GLY A 236 -42.50 -60.07 -50.11
C GLY A 236 -43.47 -60.15 -51.29
N ILE A 237 -44.79 -60.36 -51.05
CA ILE A 237 -45.79 -60.50 -52.12
C ILE A 237 -47.09 -59.80 -51.73
N THR A 238 -47.68 -59.07 -52.68
CA THR A 238 -49.01 -58.46 -52.56
C THR A 238 -49.92 -58.96 -53.68
N VAL A 239 -51.16 -59.30 -53.31
CA VAL A 239 -52.25 -59.55 -54.23
C VAL A 239 -53.08 -58.28 -54.35
N ALA A 240 -53.24 -57.78 -55.58
CA ALA A 240 -53.95 -56.55 -55.85
C ALA A 240 -54.89 -56.69 -57.06
N ASP A 241 -56.04 -56.04 -57.00
CA ASP A 241 -57.01 -55.97 -58.09
C ASP A 241 -56.66 -54.84 -59.05
N ILE A 242 -56.83 -55.08 -60.35
CA ILE A 242 -56.62 -54.10 -61.40
C ILE A 242 -57.78 -53.10 -61.37
N ASN A 243 -57.48 -51.83 -61.11
CA ASN A 243 -58.47 -50.77 -61.22
C ASN A 243 -58.75 -50.50 -62.69
N GLN A 244 -59.94 -50.90 -63.16
CA GLN A 244 -60.33 -50.75 -64.56
C GLN A 244 -60.55 -49.28 -64.98
N LYS A 245 -60.65 -48.35 -64.01
CA LYS A 245 -60.81 -46.92 -64.28
C LYS A 245 -59.45 -46.30 -64.57
N GLY A 246 -59.27 -45.80 -65.80
CA GLY A 246 -58.06 -45.06 -66.18
C GLY A 246 -56.89 -45.93 -66.65
N LEU A 247 -57.16 -47.17 -67.10
CA LEU A 247 -56.19 -48.00 -67.79
C LEU A 247 -55.85 -47.40 -69.17
N SER A 248 -54.56 -47.23 -69.43
CA SER A 248 -54.03 -46.85 -70.75
C SER A 248 -53.53 -48.06 -71.56
N GLY A 249 -53.51 -49.26 -70.97
CA GLY A 249 -53.14 -50.53 -71.59
C GLY A 249 -53.40 -51.74 -70.68
N SER A 250 -53.16 -52.96 -71.17
CA SER A 250 -53.20 -54.20 -70.37
C SER A 250 -52.00 -54.29 -69.42
N VAL A 251 -52.27 -54.74 -68.19
CA VAL A 251 -51.23 -54.98 -67.19
C VAL A 251 -50.60 -56.35 -67.47
N GLU A 252 -49.27 -56.41 -67.52
CA GLU A 252 -48.52 -57.63 -67.88
C GLU A 252 -47.47 -58.00 -66.83
N PRO A 253 -47.08 -59.28 -66.74
CA PRO A 253 -45.90 -59.68 -65.98
C PRO A 253 -44.65 -58.92 -66.48
N GLY A 254 -43.86 -58.39 -65.55
CA GLY A 254 -42.70 -57.56 -65.83
C GLY A 254 -42.94 -56.05 -65.70
N ASP A 255 -44.21 -55.62 -65.63
CA ASP A 255 -44.52 -54.21 -65.36
C ASP A 255 -44.05 -53.80 -63.97
N ARG A 256 -43.55 -52.55 -63.86
CA ARG A 256 -43.07 -52.00 -62.59
C ARG A 256 -44.21 -51.39 -61.81
N VAL A 257 -44.17 -51.60 -60.50
CA VAL A 257 -45.20 -51.14 -59.58
C VAL A 257 -44.54 -50.25 -58.55
N ILE A 258 -45.08 -49.06 -58.35
CA ILE A 258 -44.60 -48.12 -57.35
C ILE A 258 -45.76 -47.68 -56.45
N PHE A 259 -45.44 -47.21 -55.26
CA PHE A 259 -46.43 -46.57 -54.42
C PHE A 259 -46.96 -45.29 -55.08
N GLN A 260 -48.28 -45.09 -55.02
CA GLN A 260 -48.85 -43.78 -55.27
C GLN A 260 -48.39 -42.85 -54.15
N ASN A 261 -47.41 -41.98 -54.45
CA ASN A 261 -47.03 -40.91 -53.54
C ASN A 261 -48.25 -40.02 -53.30
N LEU A 262 -48.93 -40.22 -52.16
CA LEU A 262 -49.79 -39.21 -51.57
C LEU A 262 -48.84 -38.13 -51.05
N GLY A 263 -48.62 -37.11 -51.88
CA GLY A 263 -47.85 -35.95 -51.45
C GLY A 263 -48.69 -35.15 -50.46
N GLU A 264 -48.32 -35.23 -49.18
CA GLU A 264 -48.27 -34.10 -48.23
C GLU A 264 -47.04 -34.23 -47.34
#